data_AF-A0A7W1EQ77-F1
#
_entry.id   AF-A0A7W1EQ77-F1
#
_cell.length_a   1.000
_cell.length_b   1.000
_cell.length_c   1.000
_cell.angle_alpha   90.00
_cell.angle_beta   90.00
_cell.angle_gamma   90.00
#
_symmetry.space_group_name_H-M   'P 1'
#
loop_
_entity.id
_entity.type
_entity.pdbx_description
1 polymer ?
#
loop_
_entity_poly.entity_id
_entity_poly.type
_entity_poly.pdbx_seq_one_letter_code
_entity_poly.pdbx_strand_id
1 'polypeptide(L)'
;MKLEKAIEGICKYREVIHTQNQWESPLDLSDTMTRLAIYNSYLADSIAPLHKEATDKAYMVFTECMDKEMPVTRAEAMSRGESTEERRQYENVKNIYQATSNLITVLQSRLRTIENKMKQEGINAT
;
A
#
# COMPACT_ATOMS: atom_id res chain seq x y z
N MET A 1 4.21 -3.71 -13.49
CA MET A 1 3.29 -4.74 -12.95
C MET A 1 1.92 -4.10 -12.79
N LYS A 2 0.82 -4.87 -12.89
CA LYS A 2 -0.54 -4.33 -12.65
C LYS A 2 -0.80 -4.19 -11.14
N LEU A 3 -1.61 -3.21 -10.74
CA LEU A 3 -1.94 -2.90 -9.34
C LEU A 3 -2.47 -4.14 -8.60
N GLU A 4 -3.36 -4.91 -9.23
CA GLU A 4 -3.98 -6.11 -8.64
C GLU A 4 -2.92 -7.16 -8.31
N LYS A 5 -1.97 -7.38 -9.23
CA LYS A 5 -0.85 -8.31 -9.01
C LYS A 5 0.07 -7.86 -7.88
N ALA A 6 0.22 -6.54 -7.68
CA ALA A 6 0.99 -6.01 -6.56
C ALA A 6 0.29 -6.28 -5.23
N ILE A 7 -1.02 -6.07 -5.17
CA ILE A 7 -1.84 -6.37 -3.99
C ILE A 7 -1.83 -7.86 -3.67
N GLU A 8 -2.05 -8.72 -4.67
CA GLU A 8 -1.97 -10.19 -4.52
C GLU A 8 -0.59 -10.63 -4.01
N GLY A 9 0.48 -10.04 -4.56
CA GLY A 9 1.85 -10.29 -4.11
C GLY A 9 2.03 -9.94 -2.64
N ILE A 10 1.57 -8.77 -2.20
CA ILE A 10 1.63 -8.35 -0.80
C ILE A 10 0.86 -9.33 0.10
N CYS A 11 -0.38 -9.67 -0.24
CA CYS A 11 -1.20 -10.59 0.56
C CYS A 11 -0.49 -11.95 0.70
N LYS A 12 -0.01 -12.51 -0.42
CA LYS A 12 0.73 -13.77 -0.42
C LYS A 12 1.96 -13.72 0.49
N TYR A 13 2.80 -12.69 0.38
CA TYR A 13 4.03 -12.64 1.15
C TYR A 13 3.78 -12.34 2.64
N ARG A 14 2.69 -11.63 2.98
CA ARG A 14 2.23 -11.53 4.37
C ARG A 14 1.83 -12.89 4.94
N GLU A 15 1.06 -13.68 4.19
CA GLU A 15 0.68 -15.03 4.61
C GLU A 15 1.89 -15.96 4.75
N VAL A 16 2.84 -15.90 3.82
CA VAL A 16 4.06 -16.71 3.82
C VAL A 16 4.90 -16.48 5.09
N ILE A 17 5.04 -15.22 5.54
CA ILE A 17 5.74 -14.90 6.80
C ILE A 17 5.17 -15.70 7.98
N HIS A 18 3.84 -15.75 8.08
CA HIS A 18 3.16 -16.41 9.20
C HIS A 18 3.10 -17.93 9.05
N THR A 19 2.73 -18.41 7.86
CA THR A 19 2.52 -19.85 7.61
C THR A 19 3.81 -20.65 7.59
N GLN A 20 4.91 -20.06 7.16
CA GLN A 20 6.24 -20.71 7.12
C GLN A 20 7.13 -20.33 8.32
N ASN A 21 6.58 -19.61 9.30
CA ASN A 21 7.31 -19.11 10.48
C ASN A 21 8.64 -18.41 10.13
N GLN A 22 8.65 -17.56 9.10
CA GLN A 22 9.88 -16.90 8.60
C GLN A 22 10.51 -15.94 9.62
N TRP A 23 9.81 -15.62 10.71
CA TRP A 23 10.30 -14.77 11.81
C TRP A 23 11.59 -15.27 12.47
N GLU A 24 11.90 -16.55 12.29
CA GLU A 24 13.09 -17.22 12.81
C GLU A 24 14.18 -17.46 11.74
N SER A 25 13.86 -17.27 10.45
CA SER A 25 14.79 -17.46 9.33
C SER A 25 15.19 -16.11 8.72
N PRO A 26 16.37 -15.55 9.05
CA PRO A 26 16.77 -14.22 8.58
C PRO A 26 16.89 -14.12 7.06
N LEU A 27 17.32 -15.19 6.40
CA LEU A 27 17.47 -15.24 4.95
C LEU A 27 16.11 -15.15 4.26
N ASP A 28 15.17 -16.02 4.64
CA ASP A 28 13.83 -16.04 4.05
C ASP A 28 13.07 -14.74 4.36
N LEU A 29 13.26 -14.18 5.56
CA LEU A 29 12.65 -12.92 5.95
C LEU A 29 13.19 -11.74 5.15
N SER A 30 14.49 -11.73 4.84
CA SER A 30 15.12 -10.72 3.99
C SER A 30 14.63 -10.80 2.53
N ASP A 31 14.51 -12.00 1.99
CA ASP A 31 13.96 -12.25 0.66
C ASP A 31 12.50 -11.80 0.57
N THR A 32 11.69 -12.16 1.55
CA THR A 32 10.29 -11.74 1.63
C THR A 32 10.18 -10.22 1.78
N MET A 33 11.01 -9.59 2.62
CA MET A 33 11.07 -8.13 2.77
C MET A 33 11.38 -7.45 1.43
N THR A 34 12.34 -7.97 0.67
CA THR A 34 12.70 -7.44 -0.65
C THR A 34 11.53 -7.53 -1.62
N ARG A 35 10.82 -8.66 -1.64
CA ARG A 35 9.63 -8.83 -2.49
C ARG A 35 8.50 -7.90 -2.10
N LEU A 36 8.23 -7.76 -0.80
CA LEU A 36 7.26 -6.78 -0.29
C LEU A 36 7.62 -5.36 -0.71
N ALA A 37 8.90 -4.97 -0.62
CA ALA A 37 9.36 -3.64 -1.05
C ALA A 37 9.13 -3.42 -2.56
N ILE A 38 9.41 -4.42 -3.39
CA ILE A 38 9.12 -4.37 -4.84
C ILE A 38 7.61 -4.17 -5.05
N TYR A 39 6.74 -5.00 -4.47
CA TYR A 39 5.29 -4.83 -4.66
C TYR A 39 4.79 -3.47 -4.14
N ASN A 40 5.34 -3.01 -3.01
CA ASN A 40 4.96 -1.74 -2.41
C ASN A 40 5.35 -0.53 -3.28
N SER A 41 6.44 -0.61 -4.05
CA SER A 41 6.80 0.46 -4.99
C SER A 41 5.77 0.62 -6.11
N TYR A 42 5.19 -0.49 -6.60
CA TYR A 42 4.12 -0.42 -7.59
C TYR A 42 2.82 0.18 -7.02
N LEU A 43 2.56 -0.01 -5.71
CA LEU A 43 1.47 0.70 -5.06
C LEU A 43 1.75 2.20 -5.02
N ALA A 44 2.97 2.60 -4.63
CA ALA A 44 3.38 3.99 -4.59
C ALA A 44 3.18 4.70 -5.94
N ASP A 45 3.58 4.06 -7.03
CA ASP A 45 3.38 4.56 -8.40
C ASP A 45 1.89 4.75 -8.77
N SER A 46 1.00 3.97 -8.14
CA SER A 46 -0.43 3.98 -8.42
C SER A 46 -1.20 5.00 -7.57
N ILE A 47 -0.65 5.48 -6.45
CA ILE A 47 -1.35 6.37 -5.51
C ILE A 47 -1.72 7.71 -6.15
N ALA A 48 -0.76 8.38 -6.80
CA ALA A 48 -1.00 9.69 -7.39
C ALA A 48 -1.99 9.66 -8.57
N PRO A 49 -1.90 8.69 -9.52
CA PRO A 49 -2.92 8.49 -10.54
C PRO A 49 -4.33 8.29 -9.97
N LEU A 50 -4.49 7.41 -8.97
CA LEU A 50 -5.80 7.14 -8.36
C LEU A 50 -6.37 8.36 -7.63
N HIS A 51 -5.52 9.12 -6.93
CA HIS A 51 -5.94 10.38 -6.30
C HIS A 51 -6.44 11.38 -7.34
N LYS A 52 -5.74 11.49 -8.47
CA LYS A 52 -6.13 12.36 -9.57
C LYS A 52 -7.47 11.90 -10.16
N GLU A 53 -7.64 10.62 -10.46
CA GLU A 53 -8.88 10.07 -11.01
C GLU A 53 -10.09 10.35 -10.10
N ALA A 54 -9.95 10.14 -8.78
CA ALA A 54 -11.00 10.46 -7.82
C ALA A 54 -11.33 11.97 -7.79
N THR A 55 -10.32 12.83 -7.92
CA THR A 55 -10.48 14.29 -7.94
C THR A 55 -11.15 14.76 -9.22
N ASP A 56 -10.70 14.26 -10.37
CA ASP A 56 -11.21 14.59 -11.69
C ASP A 56 -12.69 14.16 -11.82
N LYS A 57 -13.03 12.97 -11.31
CA LYS A 57 -14.42 12.49 -11.26
C LYS A 57 -15.31 13.41 -10.45
N ALA A 58 -14.88 13.77 -9.24
CA ALA A 58 -15.63 14.69 -8.38
C ALA A 58 -15.83 16.05 -9.05
N TYR A 59 -14.79 16.60 -9.68
CA TYR A 59 -14.84 17.89 -10.36
C TYR A 59 -15.75 17.86 -11.60
N MET A 60 -15.69 16.79 -12.39
CA MET A 60 -16.54 16.60 -13.56
C MET A 60 -18.02 16.57 -13.16
N VAL A 61 -18.39 15.75 -12.17
CA VAL A 61 -19.78 15.66 -11.67
C VAL A 61 -20.25 17.01 -11.11
N PHE A 62 -19.39 17.71 -10.39
CA PHE A 62 -19.71 19.04 -9.87
C PHE A 62 -20.01 20.02 -11.01
N THR A 63 -19.14 20.07 -12.02
CA THR A 63 -19.30 20.94 -13.19
C THR A 63 -20.58 20.62 -13.96
N GLU A 64 -20.86 19.34 -14.21
CA GLU A 64 -22.11 18.91 -14.85
C GLU A 64 -23.37 19.31 -14.07
N CYS A 65 -23.31 19.33 -12.73
CA CYS A 65 -24.42 19.80 -11.90
C CYS A 65 -24.58 21.32 -11.98
N MET A 66 -23.47 22.06 -12.03
CA MET A 66 -23.47 23.51 -12.18
C MET A 66 -23.99 23.94 -13.56
N ASP A 67 -23.62 23.22 -14.62
CA ASP A 67 -24.14 23.43 -15.98
C ASP A 67 -25.65 23.19 -16.09
N LYS A 68 -26.21 22.39 -15.18
CA LYS A 68 -27.65 22.15 -15.02
C LYS A 68 -28.34 23.13 -14.07
N GLU A 69 -27.65 24.22 -13.71
CA GLU A 69 -28.12 25.27 -12.78
C GLU A 69 -28.57 24.72 -11.41
N MET A 70 -27.99 23.60 -10.97
CA MET A 70 -28.30 23.04 -9.65
C MET A 70 -27.74 23.94 -8.54
N PRO A 71 -28.42 24.06 -7.39
CA PRO A 71 -27.85 24.75 -6.24
C PRO A 71 -26.51 24.13 -5.83
N VAL A 72 -25.53 24.96 -5.49
CA VAL A 72 -24.15 24.56 -5.15
C VAL A 72 -24.13 23.44 -4.11
N THR A 73 -24.93 23.54 -3.06
CA THR A 73 -25.02 22.52 -1.99
C THR A 73 -25.44 21.15 -2.51
N ARG A 74 -26.33 21.12 -3.52
CA ARG A 74 -26.79 19.88 -4.16
C ARG A 74 -25.73 19.34 -5.13
N ALA A 75 -25.04 20.22 -5.86
CA ALA A 75 -23.93 19.84 -6.74
C ALA A 75 -22.77 19.21 -5.94
N GLU A 76 -22.43 19.77 -4.77
CA GLU A 76 -21.42 19.21 -3.86
C GLU A 76 -21.81 17.82 -3.34
N ALA A 77 -23.07 17.64 -2.95
CA ALA A 77 -23.57 16.35 -2.47
C ALA A 77 -23.49 15.27 -3.57
N MET A 78 -23.89 15.61 -4.81
CA MET A 78 -23.82 14.71 -5.96
C MET A 78 -22.38 14.37 -6.33
N SER A 79 -21.51 15.38 -6.41
CA SER A 79 -20.08 15.21 -6.69
C SER A 79 -19.41 14.22 -5.73
N ARG A 80 -19.66 14.37 -4.43
CA ARG A 80 -19.15 13.45 -3.41
C ARG A 80 -19.71 12.05 -3.55
N GLY A 81 -21.02 11.92 -3.80
CA GLY A 81 -21.68 10.62 -3.95
C GLY A 81 -21.12 9.83 -5.13
N GLU A 82 -21.06 10.46 -6.29
CA GLU A 82 -20.65 9.84 -7.56
C GLU A 82 -19.15 9.56 -7.66
N SER A 83 -18.30 10.20 -6.84
CA SER A 83 -16.86 9.93 -6.79
C SER A 83 -16.45 8.96 -5.67
N THR A 84 -17.42 8.35 -4.98
CA THR A 84 -17.15 7.55 -3.77
C THR A 84 -16.31 6.32 -4.08
N GLU A 85 -16.53 5.67 -5.21
CA GLU A 85 -15.84 4.42 -5.56
C GLU A 85 -14.38 4.67 -5.92
N GLU A 86 -14.09 5.68 -6.75
CA GLU A 86 -12.71 6.07 -7.09
C GLU A 86 -11.95 6.50 -5.83
N ARG A 87 -12.61 7.25 -4.94
CA ARG A 87 -12.01 7.63 -3.65
C ARG A 87 -11.74 6.42 -2.77
N ARG A 88 -12.65 5.45 -2.74
CA ARG A 88 -12.48 4.21 -2.00
C ARG A 88 -11.28 3.41 -2.53
N GLN A 89 -11.12 3.32 -3.84
CA GLN A 89 -9.97 2.64 -4.46
C GLN A 89 -8.65 3.30 -4.10
N TYR A 90 -8.57 4.64 -4.20
CA TYR A 90 -7.41 5.40 -3.76
C TYR A 90 -7.07 5.15 -2.28
N GLU A 91 -8.05 5.27 -1.37
CA GLU A 91 -7.82 5.09 0.07
C GLU A 91 -7.42 3.64 0.39
N ASN A 92 -8.00 2.65 -0.28
CA ASN A 92 -7.62 1.25 -0.11
C ASN A 92 -6.15 1.02 -0.49
N VAL A 93 -5.72 1.49 -1.66
CA VAL A 93 -4.33 1.34 -2.12
C VAL A 93 -3.36 2.05 -1.18
N LYS A 94 -3.70 3.27 -0.75
CA LYS A 94 -2.90 4.03 0.22
C LYS A 94 -2.77 3.31 1.56
N ASN A 95 -3.86 2.72 2.05
CA ASN A 95 -3.85 1.97 3.30
C ASN A 95 -2.98 0.71 3.21
N ILE A 96 -3.09 -0.05 2.11
CA ILE A 96 -2.24 -1.23 1.87
C ILE A 96 -0.77 -0.82 1.78
N TYR A 97 -0.47 0.27 1.06
CA TYR A 97 0.88 0.81 0.94
C TYR A 97 1.47 1.16 2.31
N GLN A 98 0.73 1.90 3.13
CA GLN A 98 1.19 2.31 4.47
C GLN A 98 1.39 1.10 5.39
N ALA A 99 0.44 0.16 5.39
CA ALA A 99 0.55 -1.06 6.20
C ALA A 99 1.76 -1.91 5.79
N THR A 100 2.04 -2.00 4.49
CA THR A 100 3.18 -2.75 3.94
C THR A 100 4.50 -2.06 4.27
N SER A 101 4.56 -0.73 4.19
CA SER A 101 5.73 0.06 4.60
C SER A 101 6.07 -0.12 6.08
N ASN A 102 5.04 -0.09 6.94
CA ASN A 102 5.19 -0.37 8.37
C ASN A 102 5.70 -1.80 8.61
N LEU A 103 5.17 -2.79 7.88
CA LEU A 103 5.65 -4.17 7.98
C LEU A 103 7.12 -4.28 7.59
N ILE A 104 7.53 -3.71 6.45
CA ILE A 104 8.94 -3.70 6.01
C ILE A 104 9.85 -3.11 7.10
N THR A 105 9.41 -2.02 7.75
CA THR A 105 10.16 -1.40 8.85
C THR A 105 10.33 -2.36 10.04
N VAL A 106 9.28 -3.10 10.41
CA VAL A 106 9.35 -4.13 11.45
C VAL A 106 10.30 -5.26 11.06
N LEU A 107 10.24 -5.72 9.81
CA LEU A 107 11.14 -6.77 9.29
C LEU A 107 12.61 -6.31 9.35
N GLN A 108 12.90 -5.10 8.89
CA GLN A 108 14.25 -4.53 8.95
C GLN A 108 14.77 -4.42 10.38
N SER A 109 13.93 -3.97 11.33
CA SER A 109 14.27 -3.90 12.75
C SER A 109 14.58 -5.28 13.35
N ARG A 110 13.79 -6.30 12.97
CA ARG A 110 14.00 -7.70 13.38
C ARG A 110 15.33 -8.24 12.86
N LEU A 111 15.61 -8.07 11.58
CA LEU A 111 16.87 -8.52 10.96
C LEU A 111 18.08 -7.87 11.64
N ARG A 112 18.03 -6.57 11.89
CA ARG A 112 19.09 -5.85 12.64
C ARG A 112 19.28 -6.39 14.05
N THR A 113 18.19 -6.75 14.73
CA THR A 113 18.27 -7.35 16.07
C THR A 113 18.96 -8.72 16.05
N ILE A 114 18.65 -9.55 15.05
CA ILE A 114 19.29 -10.86 14.88
C ILE A 114 20.78 -10.69 14.56
N GLU A 115 21.12 -9.79 13.63
CA GLU A 115 22.50 -9.46 13.29
C GLU A 115 23.31 -9.00 14.52
N ASN A 116 22.73 -8.13 15.34
CA ASN A 116 23.37 -7.66 16.56
C ASN A 116 23.60 -8.79 17.58
N LYS A 117 22.65 -9.73 17.72
CA LYS A 117 22.82 -10.90 18.59
C LYS A 117 23.96 -11.79 18.12
N MET A 118 24.02 -12.10 16.82
CA MET A 118 25.11 -12.90 16.24
C MET A 118 26.48 -12.24 16.47
N LYS A 119 26.56 -10.91 16.30
CA LYS A 119 27.78 -10.13 16.59
C LYS A 119 28.18 -10.20 18.07
N GLN A 120 27.22 -10.10 18.99
CA GLN A 120 27.48 -10.21 20.44
C GLN A 120 27.94 -11.61 20.84
N GLU A 121 27.45 -12.64 20.16
CA GLU A 121 27.83 -14.04 20.38
C GLU A 121 29.17 -14.41 19.72
N GLY A 122 29.82 -13.48 19.02
CA GLY A 122 31.09 -13.73 18.33
C GLY A 122 30.94 -14.60 17.07
N ILE A 123 29.72 -14.82 16.60
CA ILE A 123 29.43 -15.53 15.36
C ILE A 123 29.66 -14.54 14.23
N ASN A 124 30.85 -14.59 13.62
CA ASN A 124 31.12 -13.84 12.40
C ASN A 124 30.28 -14.45 11.26
N ALA A 125 29.25 -13.71 10.83
CA ALA A 125 28.55 -14.00 9.58
C ALA A 125 29.60 -13.99 8.46
N THR A 126 29.97 -15.18 8.00
CA THR A 126 30.93 -15.41 6.92
C THR A 126 30.19 -15.51 5.61
#